data_AF-A0A398BGJ2-F1
#
_entry.id   AF-A0A398BGJ2-F1
#
_cell.length_a   1.000
_cell.length_b   1.000
_cell.length_c   1.000
_cell.angle_alpha   90.00
_cell.angle_beta   90.00
_cell.angle_gamma   90.00
#
_symmetry.space_group_name_H-M   'P 1'
#
loop_
_entity.id
_entity.type
_entity.pdbx_description
1 polymer ?
#
loop_
_entity_poly.entity_id
_entity_poly.type
_entity_poly.pdbx_seq_one_letter_code
_entity_poly.pdbx_strand_id
1 'polypeptide(L)'
;MNEIKLDYSKLGTVLSTLHGATSGLEPSMPGDISGKNQLDVVKTLEEINQLFEQVIRDYQSLLVSNETMTKKSIEAMKATDEKLSASFGPVHMR
;
A
#
# COMPACT_ATOMS: atom_id res chain seq x y z
N MET A 1 18.15 1.94 24.16
CA MET A 1 17.22 1.39 23.16
C MET A 1 15.86 2.00 23.43
N ASN A 2 15.24 2.63 22.42
CA ASN A 2 13.87 3.13 22.55
C ASN A 2 12.90 1.96 22.38
N GLU A 3 11.99 1.79 23.32
CA GLU A 3 10.89 0.84 23.23
C GLU A 3 9.99 1.21 22.03
N ILE A 4 9.62 0.22 21.22
CA ILE A 4 8.68 0.42 20.11
C ILE A 4 7.27 0.15 20.65
N LYS A 5 6.46 1.19 20.75
CA LYS A 5 5.05 1.09 21.20
C LYS A 5 4.12 1.01 20.00
N LEU A 6 3.26 0.00 19.98
CA LEU A 6 2.27 -0.19 18.91
C LEU A 6 0.84 -0.03 19.44
N ASP A 7 0.04 0.72 18.69
CA ASP A 7 -1.42 0.72 18.82
C ASP A 7 -2.00 -0.06 17.65
N TYR A 8 -2.30 -1.34 17.88
CA TYR A 8 -2.79 -2.25 16.84
C TYR A 8 -4.08 -1.76 16.18
N SER A 9 -4.94 -1.05 16.92
CA SER A 9 -6.20 -0.53 16.40
C SER A 9 -5.96 0.58 15.37
N LYS A 10 -5.11 1.56 15.72
CA LYS A 10 -4.76 2.67 14.84
C LYS A 10 -4.03 2.20 13.60
N LEU A 11 -3.14 1.22 13.74
CA LEU A 11 -2.43 0.63 12.61
C LEU A 11 -3.38 -0.08 11.65
N GLY A 12 -4.38 -0.81 12.17
CA GLY A 12 -5.42 -1.42 11.35
C GLY A 12 -6.23 -0.39 10.56
N THR A 13 -6.65 0.71 11.20
CA THR A 13 -7.35 1.81 10.53
C THR A 13 -6.51 2.46 9.44
N VAL A 14 -5.25 2.80 9.73
CA VAL A 14 -4.35 3.43 8.75
C VAL A 14 -4.12 2.52 7.55
N LEU A 15 -3.88 1.22 7.78
CA LEU A 15 -3.70 0.25 6.70
C LEU A 15 -4.97 0.07 5.86
N SER A 16 -6.16 0.07 6.47
CA SER A 16 -7.42 0.00 5.74
C SER A 16 -7.66 1.25 4.89
N THR A 17 -7.30 2.43 5.40
CA THR A 17 -7.38 3.68 4.64
C THR A 17 -6.41 3.67 3.46
N LEU A 18 -5.17 3.21 3.69
CA LEU A 18 -4.17 3.06 2.63
C LEU A 18 -4.65 2.09 1.55
N HIS A 19 -5.21 0.95 1.96
CA HIS A 19 -5.78 -0.03 1.05
C HIS A 19 -6.88 0.60 0.17
N GLY A 20 -7.86 1.26 0.79
CA GLY A 20 -8.95 1.92 0.06
C GLY A 20 -8.46 2.99 -0.91
N ALA A 21 -7.50 3.84 -0.49
CA ALA A 21 -6.90 4.85 -1.34
C ALA A 21 -6.13 4.22 -2.53
N THR A 22 -5.42 3.12 -2.28
CA THR A 22 -4.65 2.41 -3.31
C THR A 22 -5.57 1.69 -4.31
N SER A 23 -6.63 1.06 -3.84
CA SER A 23 -7.65 0.41 -4.69
C SER A 23 -8.47 1.41 -5.49
N GLY A 24 -8.62 2.65 -5.02
CA GLY A 24 -9.30 3.73 -5.73
C GLY A 24 -8.46 4.41 -6.82
N LEU A 25 -7.20 4.03 -6.99
CA LEU A 25 -6.39 4.50 -8.12
C LEU A 25 -6.90 3.85 -9.41
N GLU A 26 -7.36 4.67 -10.35
CA GLU A 26 -7.76 4.25 -11.70
C GLU A 26 -6.69 4.66 -12.72
N PRO A 27 -5.77 3.76 -13.10
CA PRO A 27 -4.77 4.01 -14.13
C PRO A 27 -5.37 3.87 -15.53
N SER A 28 -6.34 4.71 -15.84
CA SER A 28 -6.94 4.78 -17.18
C SER A 28 -6.85 6.21 -17.69
N MET A 29 -6.16 6.34 -18.82
CA MET A 29 -6.14 7.53 -19.64
C MET A 29 -6.90 7.24 -20.94
N PRO A 30 -7.38 8.27 -21.64
CA PRO A 30 -7.94 8.10 -22.98
C PRO A 30 -6.86 7.52 -23.90
N GLY A 31 -7.13 6.33 -24.43
CA GLY A 31 -6.35 5.72 -25.50
C GLY A 31 -6.90 6.05 -26.88
N ASP A 32 -6.06 5.89 -27.90
CA ASP A 32 -6.38 6.13 -29.32
C ASP A 32 -6.89 7.56 -29.60
N ILE A 33 -6.27 8.55 -28.95
CA ILE A 33 -6.51 9.98 -29.23
C ILE A 33 -5.88 10.41 -30.55
N SER A 34 -4.95 9.61 -31.10
CA SER A 34 -4.37 9.84 -32.42
C SER A 34 -5.32 9.54 -33.57
N GLY A 35 -6.13 8.47 -33.53
CA GLY A 35 -7.00 8.10 -34.65
C GLY A 35 -6.29 8.16 -36.02
N LYS A 36 -6.75 9.05 -36.93
CA LYS A 36 -6.10 9.32 -38.24
C LYS A 36 -5.15 10.53 -38.22
N ASN A 37 -4.98 11.19 -37.08
CA ASN A 37 -4.14 12.36 -36.91
C ASN A 37 -2.67 11.98 -36.99
N GLN A 38 -1.92 12.63 -37.88
CA GLN A 38 -0.49 12.37 -38.09
C GLN A 38 0.43 13.41 -37.46
N LEU A 39 -0.12 14.43 -36.79
CA LEU A 39 0.66 15.43 -36.07
C LEU A 39 1.45 14.76 -34.95
N ASP A 40 2.75 15.03 -34.91
CA ASP A 40 3.64 14.45 -33.90
C ASP A 40 3.23 14.80 -32.48
N VAL A 41 2.65 15.99 -32.27
CA VAL A 41 2.11 16.41 -30.96
C VAL A 41 1.06 15.42 -30.43
N VAL A 42 0.20 14.89 -31.30
CA VAL A 42 -0.86 13.97 -30.87
C VAL A 42 -0.29 12.58 -30.56
N LYS A 43 0.73 12.14 -31.31
CA LYS A 43 1.48 10.91 -31.01
C LYS A 43 2.21 11.01 -29.67
N THR A 44 2.90 12.12 -29.42
CA THR A 44 3.58 12.37 -28.15
C THR A 44 2.59 12.42 -26.99
N LEU A 45 1.38 12.98 -27.18
CA LEU A 45 0.36 12.98 -26.14
C LEU A 45 -0.14 11.55 -25.82
N GLU A 46 -0.31 10.71 -26.83
CA GLU A 46 -0.67 9.29 -26.65
C GLU A 46 0.43 8.54 -25.87
N GLU A 47 1.70 8.73 -26.24
CA GLU A 47 2.85 8.15 -25.53
C GLU A 47 2.90 8.62 -24.07
N ILE A 48 2.64 9.90 -23.81
CA ILE A 48 2.57 10.46 -22.46
C ILE A 48 1.43 9.80 -21.67
N ASN A 49 0.25 9.64 -22.25
CA ASN A 49 -0.88 8.98 -21.59
C ASN A 49 -0.53 7.54 -21.19
N GLN A 50 0.09 6.78 -22.09
CA GLN A 50 0.53 5.40 -21.81
C GLN A 50 1.58 5.36 -20.69
N LEU A 51 2.55 6.28 -20.70
CA LEU A 51 3.55 6.38 -19.63
C LEU A 51 2.91 6.74 -18.29
N PHE A 52 1.94 7.65 -18.27
CA PHE A 52 1.21 7.99 -17.05
C PHE A 52 0.41 6.80 -16.50
N GLU A 53 -0.28 6.05 -17.35
CA GLU A 53 -0.96 4.82 -16.92
C GLU A 53 0.02 3.84 -16.27
N GLN A 54 1.19 3.63 -16.90
CA GLN A 54 2.20 2.73 -16.38
C GLN A 54 2.72 3.20 -15.01
N VAL A 55 3.03 4.50 -14.87
CA VAL A 55 3.49 5.08 -13.60
C VAL A 55 2.46 4.89 -12.48
N ILE A 56 1.17 5.10 -12.76
CA ILE A 56 0.11 4.92 -11.76
C ILE A 56 -0.01 3.44 -11.37
N ARG A 57 0.08 2.50 -12.33
CA ARG A 57 0.08 1.05 -12.06
C ARG A 57 1.25 0.62 -11.20
N ASP A 58 2.45 1.11 -11.52
CA ASP A 58 3.66 0.78 -10.77
C ASP A 58 3.59 1.33 -9.34
N TYR A 59 3.09 2.55 -9.19
CA TYR A 59 2.90 3.16 -7.88
C TYR A 59 1.84 2.41 -7.06
N GLN A 60 0.72 2.01 -7.67
CA GLN A 60 -0.29 1.19 -7.02
C GLN A 60 0.30 -0.15 -6.52
N SER A 61 1.09 -0.82 -7.36
CA SER A 61 1.79 -2.06 -6.99
C SER A 61 2.73 -1.87 -5.81
N LEU A 62 3.51 -0.78 -5.82
CA LEU A 62 4.40 -0.42 -4.71
C LEU A 62 3.63 -0.19 -3.40
N LEU A 63 2.51 0.52 -3.44
CA LEU A 63 1.66 0.77 -2.27
C LEU A 63 1.09 -0.54 -1.70
N VAL A 64 0.59 -1.45 -2.55
CA VAL A 64 0.12 -2.78 -2.13
C VAL A 64 1.24 -3.60 -1.48
N SER A 65 2.45 -3.55 -2.06
CA SER A 65 3.62 -4.23 -1.50
C SER A 65 3.97 -3.69 -0.11
N ASN A 66 4.01 -2.36 0.04
CA ASN A 66 4.28 -1.70 1.32
C ASN A 66 3.22 -2.01 2.37
N GLU A 67 1.94 -2.00 1.99
CA GLU A 67 0.82 -2.38 2.86
C GLU A 67 1.00 -3.82 3.36
N THR A 68 1.31 -4.75 2.45
CA THR A 68 1.51 -6.17 2.76
C THR A 68 2.69 -6.39 3.70
N MET A 69 3.82 -5.75 3.42
CA MET A 69 5.01 -5.83 4.30
C MET A 69 4.71 -5.29 5.69
N THR A 70 4.02 -4.15 5.78
CA THR A 70 3.66 -3.53 7.06
C THR A 70 2.72 -4.42 7.87
N LYS A 71 1.70 -5.01 7.23
CA LYS A 71 0.80 -6.01 7.87
C LYS A 71 1.58 -7.16 8.48
N LYS A 72 2.50 -7.77 7.70
CA LYS A 72 3.34 -8.88 8.18
C LYS A 72 4.23 -8.47 9.36
N SER A 73 4.81 -7.27 9.34
CA SER A 73 5.61 -6.78 10.46
C SER A 73 4.78 -6.61 11.73
N ILE A 74 3.56 -6.07 11.62
CA ILE A 74 2.65 -5.93 12.75
C ILE A 74 2.24 -7.30 13.32
N GLU A 75 1.93 -8.27 12.46
CA GLU A 75 1.60 -9.64 12.87
C GLU A 75 2.77 -10.31 13.60
N ALA A 76 3.99 -10.16 13.08
CA ALA A 76 5.19 -10.70 13.72
C ALA A 76 5.45 -10.06 15.11
N MET A 77 5.24 -8.75 15.24
CA MET A 77 5.36 -8.06 16.52
C MET A 77 4.29 -8.53 17.51
N LYS A 78 3.05 -8.68 17.06
CA LYS A 78 1.95 -9.21 17.88
C LYS A 78 2.24 -10.63 18.36
N ALA A 79 2.67 -11.52 17.47
CA ALA A 79 3.02 -12.89 17.84
C ALA A 79 4.20 -12.95 18.84
N THR A 80 5.16 -12.03 18.70
CA THR A 80 6.28 -11.91 19.63
C THR A 80 5.80 -11.47 21.02
N ASP A 81 4.91 -10.49 21.08
CA ASP A 81 4.32 -9.98 22.33
C ASP A 81 3.46 -11.04 23.03
N GLU A 82 2.63 -11.76 22.27
CA GLU A 82 1.83 -12.88 22.78
C GLU A 82 2.71 -14.01 23.33
N LYS A 83 3.78 -14.38 22.62
CA LYS A 83 4.74 -15.39 23.07
C LYS A 83 5.47 -14.96 24.35
N LEU A 84 5.87 -13.68 24.42
CA LEU A 84 6.51 -13.11 25.60
C LEU A 84 5.54 -13.11 26.79
N SER A 85 4.30 -12.66 26.60
CA SER A 85 3.27 -12.69 27.64
C SER A 85 2.99 -14.12 28.14
N ALA A 86 2.93 -15.10 27.24
CA ALA A 86 2.73 -16.50 27.62
C ALA A 86 3.91 -17.05 28.45
N SER A 87 5.14 -16.56 28.22
CA SER A 87 6.33 -16.98 28.97
C SER A 87 6.33 -16.54 30.44
N PHE A 88 5.56 -15.50 30.78
CA PHE A 88 5.43 -15.03 32.17
C PHE A 88 4.32 -15.72 32.97
N GLY A 89 3.51 -16.60 32.37
CA GLY A 89 2.41 -17.32 33.04
C GLY A 89 1.27 -16.42 33.56
N PRO A 90 0.13 -16.97 34.02
CA PRO A 90 -0.94 -16.18 34.60
C PRO A 90 -0.44 -15.53 35.89
N VAL A 91 -0.39 -14.19 35.91
CA VAL A 91 -0.11 -13.41 37.12
C VAL A 91 -1.18 -13.75 38.16
N HIS A 92 -0.85 -14.61 39.13
CA HIS A 92 -1.65 -14.73 40.34
C HIS A 92 -1.47 -13.43 41.14
N MET A 93 -2.39 -12.49 40.98
CA MET A 93 -2.54 -11.38 41.92
C MET A 93 -2.94 -11.99 43.27
N ARG A 94 -2.03 -11.89 44.25
CA ARG A 94 -2.36 -11.98 45.67
C ARG A 94 -2.70 -10.59 46.17
#